data_AF-A0A370EE43-F1
#
_entry.id   AF-A0A370EE43-F1
#
_cell.length_a   1.000
_cell.length_b   1.000
_cell.length_c   1.000
_cell.angle_alpha   90.00
_cell.angle_beta   90.00
_cell.angle_gamma   90.00
#
_symmetry.space_group_name_H-M   'P 1'
#
loop_
_entity.id
_entity.type
_entity.pdbx_description
1 polymer ?
#
loop_
_entity_poly.entity_id
_entity_poly.type
_entity_poly.pdbx_seq_one_letter_code
_entity_poly.pdbx_strand_id
1 'polypeptide(L)' 'MVAIIKTRHSIRSMLNYNEKKIKEGKAECICQGNYPVDAEKLTYSIKLNRLDKQCKLNENVKRNTVHISLNFDPK' A
#
# COMPACT_ATOMS: atom_id res chain seq x y z
N MET A 1 0.57 20.75 -6.44
CA MET A 1 0.51 19.45 -5.72
C MET A 1 -0.93 19.19 -5.31
N VAL A 2 -1.47 18.00 -5.59
CA VAL A 2 -2.83 17.60 -5.21
C VAL A 2 -2.77 16.26 -4.48
N ALA A 3 -3.37 16.19 -3.29
CA ALA A 3 -3.52 14.96 -2.53
C ALA A 3 -4.88 14.32 -2.78
N ILE A 4 -4.90 13.03 -3.12
CA ILE A 4 -6.13 12.24 -3.27
C ILE A 4 -6.12 11.16 -2.19
N ILE A 5 -7.14 11.17 -1.33
CA ILE A 5 -7.31 10.21 -0.24
C ILE A 5 -8.52 9.33 -0.54
N LYS A 6 -8.32 8.01 -0.56
CA LYS A 6 -9.38 7.03 -0.80
C LYS A 6 -9.44 6.00 0.34
N THR A 7 -10.58 5.89 1.01
CA THR A 7 -10.84 4.84 1.98
C THR A 7 -11.51 3.63 1.32
N ARG A 8 -11.03 2.41 1.56
CA ARG A 8 -11.56 1.18 0.95
C ARG A 8 -11.68 0.05 1.98
N HIS A 9 -12.39 -1.02 1.60
CA HIS A 9 -12.50 -2.26 2.38
C HIS A 9 -11.40 -3.29 2.05
N SER A 10 -10.79 -3.18 0.87
CA SER A 10 -9.88 -4.19 0.34
C SER A 10 -8.45 -3.69 0.34
N ILE A 11 -7.66 -4.19 1.29
CA ILE A 11 -6.20 -4.03 1.34
C ILE A 11 -5.57 -4.62 0.08
N ARG A 12 -6.06 -5.79 -0.35
CA ARG A 12 -5.52 -6.50 -1.51
C ARG A 12 -5.61 -5.66 -2.79
N SER A 13 -6.72 -4.95 -2.98
CA SER A 13 -6.90 -4.06 -4.13
C SER A 13 -5.93 -2.87 -4.09
N MET A 14 -5.66 -2.32 -2.90
CA MET A 14 -4.69 -1.23 -2.72
C MET A 14 -3.26 -1.71 -3.00
N LEU A 15 -2.87 -2.84 -2.41
CA LEU A 15 -1.54 -3.42 -2.64
C LEU A 15 -1.33 -3.76 -4.11
N ASN A 16 -2.31 -4.41 -4.75
CA ASN A 16 -2.26 -4.72 -6.19
C ASN A 16 -2.08 -3.48 -7.07
N TYR A 17 -2.68 -2.34 -6.70
CA TYR A 17 -2.52 -1.10 -7.47
C TYR A 17 -1.07 -0.64 -7.51
N ASN A 18 -0.39 -0.65 -6.35
CA ASN A 18 1.02 -0.25 -6.27
C ASN A 18 1.94 -1.27 -6.97
N GLU A 19 1.73 -2.55 -6.69
CA GLU A 19 2.55 -3.63 -7.26
C GLU A 19 2.40 -3.72 -8.78
N LYS A 20 1.21 -3.43 -9.32
CA LYS A 20 1.00 -3.32 -10.77
C LYS A 20 1.82 -2.18 -11.37
N LYS A 21 1.86 -1.00 -10.73
CA LYS A 21 2.68 0.13 -11.23
C LYS A 21 4.17 -0.18 -11.20
N ILE A 22 4.66 -0.85 -10.14
CA ILE A 22 6.05 -1.28 -10.03
C ILE A 22 6.36 -2.29 -11.12
N LYS A 23 5.51 -3.31 -11.30
CA LYS A 23 5.67 -4.33 -12.36
C LYS A 23 5.66 -3.73 -13.77
N GLU A 24 4.87 -2.67 -14.00
CA GLU A 24 4.83 -1.93 -15.27
C GLU A 24 5.99 -0.95 -15.45
N GLY A 25 6.90 -0.82 -14.49
CA GLY A 25 8.01 0.15 -14.53
C GLY A 25 7.57 1.62 -14.40
N LYS A 26 6.34 1.87 -13.96
CA LYS A 26 5.76 3.21 -13.78
C LYS A 26 5.95 3.78 -12.38
N ALA A 27 6.50 2.99 -11.47
CA ALA A 27 6.75 3.37 -10.08
C ALA A 27 7.90 2.57 -9.50
N GLU A 28 8.45 3.08 -8.42
CA GLU A 28 9.50 2.45 -7.62
C GLU A 28 9.08 2.39 -6.15
N CYS A 29 9.52 1.37 -5.43
CA CYS A 29 9.34 1.29 -3.99
C CYS A 29 10.44 2.09 -3.29
N ILE A 30 10.11 3.31 -2.86
CA ILE A 30 11.08 4.23 -2.25
C ILE A 30 11.24 4.07 -0.73
N CYS A 31 10.32 3.38 -0.06
CA CYS A 31 10.35 3.18 1.38
C CYS A 31 9.46 2.01 1.79
N GLN A 32 9.84 1.34 2.88
CA GLN A 32 9.01 0.38 3.58
C GLN A 32 8.90 0.80 5.05
N GLY A 33 7.71 1.22 5.47
CA GLY A 33 7.44 1.57 6.87
C GLY A 33 6.84 0.36 7.59
N ASN A 34 7.33 0.08 8.80
CA ASN A 34 6.76 -0.94 9.71
C ASN A 34 6.76 -2.39 9.18
N TYR A 35 7.61 -2.73 8.20
CA TYR A 35 7.97 -4.13 7.92
C TYR A 35 9.34 -4.47 8.53
N PRO A 36 9.51 -5.72 8.98
CA PRO A 36 10.74 -6.16 9.67
C PRO A 36 11.90 -6.50 8.72
N VAL A 37 11.77 -6.23 7.42
CA VAL A 37 12.78 -6.55 6.40
C VAL A 37 12.93 -5.42 5.40
N ASP A 38 14.10 -5.32 4.79
CA ASP A 38 14.43 -4.30 3.79
C ASP A 38 13.48 -4.32 2.58
N ALA A 39 13.29 -3.18 1.93
CA ALA A 39 12.37 -3.02 0.81
C ALA A 39 12.66 -4.00 -0.34
N GLU A 40 13.95 -4.28 -0.59
CA GLU A 40 14.43 -5.22 -1.60
C GLU A 40 14.02 -6.67 -1.33
N LYS A 41 13.83 -7.03 -0.06
CA LYS A 41 13.45 -8.37 0.38
C LYS A 41 11.93 -8.54 0.54
N LEU A 42 11.16 -7.46 0.37
CA LEU A 42 9.71 -7.50 0.53
C LEU A 42 9.02 -8.11 -0.70
N THR A 43 8.51 -9.31 -0.53
CA THR A 43 7.62 -9.94 -1.50
C THR A 43 6.17 -9.49 -1.32
N TYR A 44 5.35 -9.66 -2.35
CA TYR A 44 3.91 -9.39 -2.30
C TYR A 44 3.21 -10.09 -1.12
N SER A 45 3.55 -11.36 -0.87
CA SER A 45 2.94 -12.16 0.18
C SER A 45 3.30 -11.66 1.58
N ILE A 46 4.55 -11.22 1.80
CA ILE A 46 4.97 -10.60 3.07
C ILE A 46 4.18 -9.31 3.30
N LYS A 47 4.07 -8.46 2.28
CA LYS A 47 3.29 -7.21 2.32
C LYS A 47 1.85 -7.47 2.73
N LEU A 48 1.18 -8.37 2.00
CA LEU A 48 -0.23 -8.69 2.24
C LEU A 48 -0.47 -9.31 3.62
N ASN A 49 0.33 -10.31 4.02
CA ASN A 49 0.16 -11.01 5.28
C ASN A 49 0.34 -10.08 6.49
N ARG A 50 1.28 -9.14 6.42
CA ARG A 50 1.48 -8.16 7.49
C ARG A 50 0.26 -7.26 7.65
N LEU A 51 -0.27 -6.72 6.55
CA LEU A 51 -1.43 -5.82 6.56
C LEU A 51 -2.70 -6.55 7.00
N ASP A 52 -2.89 -7.79 6.55
CA ASP A 52 -4.01 -8.65 6.96
C ASP A 52 -3.98 -8.92 8.48
N LYS A 53 -2.81 -9.30 9.02
CA LYS A 53 -2.62 -9.46 10.47
C LYS A 53 -2.94 -8.19 11.26
N GLN A 54 -2.56 -7.01 10.76
CA GLN A 54 -2.91 -5.74 11.43
C GLN A 54 -4.41 -5.49 11.47
N CYS A 55 -5.13 -5.83 10.41
CA CYS A 55 -6.58 -5.61 10.37
C CYS A 55 -7.33 -6.54 11.31
N LYS A 56 -6.81 -7.75 11.53
CA LYS A 56 -7.35 -8.71 12.50
C LYS A 56 -7.20 -8.25 13.96
N LEU A 57 -6.34 -7.28 14.26
CA LEU A 57 -6.23 -6.72 15.61
C LEU A 57 -7.44 -5.86 16.01
N ASN A 58 -8.23 -5.39 15.03
CA ASN A 58 -9.46 -4.65 15.30
C ASN A 58 -10.51 -4.88 14.20
N GLU A 59 -11.32 -5.91 14.39
CA GLU A 59 -12.36 -6.31 13.44
C GLU A 59 -13.55 -5.32 13.36
N ASN A 60 -13.67 -4.38 14.32
CA ASN A 60 -14.70 -3.34 14.29
C ASN A 60 -14.47 -2.29 13.19
N VAL A 61 -13.27 -2.26 12.59
CA VAL A 61 -12.91 -1.29 11.57
C VAL A 61 -13.62 -1.61 10.24
N LYS A 62 -14.67 -0.85 9.94
CA LYS A 62 -15.43 -0.99 8.69
C LYS A 62 -14.60 -0.66 7.44
N ARG A 63 -13.69 0.30 7.50
CA ARG A 63 -12.81 0.74 6.40
C ARG A 63 -11.34 0.58 6.83
N ASN A 64 -10.79 -0.59 6.60
CA ASN A 64 -9.46 -0.98 7.08
C ASN A 64 -8.29 -0.44 6.23
N THR A 65 -8.57 0.25 5.12
CA THR A 65 -7.54 0.72 4.18
C THR A 65 -7.73 2.20 3.88
N VAL A 66 -6.64 2.97 4.00
CA VAL A 66 -6.53 4.34 3.49
C VAL A 66 -5.43 4.36 2.44
N HIS A 67 -5.77 4.75 1.21
CA HIS A 67 -4.83 4.89 0.12
C HIS A 67 -4.67 6.37 -0.24
N ILE A 68 -3.48 6.90 -0.04
CA ILE A 68 -3.13 8.32 -0.27
C ILE A 68 -2.22 8.39 -1.49
N SER A 69 -2.57 9.23 -2.46
CA SER A 69 -1.75 9.54 -3.63
C SER A 69 -1.44 11.03 -3.62
N LEU A 70 -0.15 11.38 -3.70
CA LEU A 70 0.30 12.75 -3.90
C LEU A 70 0.68 12.92 -5.36
N ASN A 71 0.01 13.86 -6.03
CA ASN A 71 0.24 14.14 -7.43
C ASN A 71 0.93 15.51 -7.54
N PHE A 72 2.06 15.53 -8.22
CA PHE A 72 2.82 16.74 -8.49
C PHE A 72 2.54 17.21 -9.90
N ASP A 73 2.61 18.53 -10.11
CA ASP A 73 2.53 19.08 -11.46
C ASP A 73 3.78 18.62 -12.23
N PRO A 74 3.70 18.29 -13.53
CA PRO A 74 4.85 17.83 -14.30
C PRO A 74 5.87 18.94 -14.64
N LYS A 75 5.68 20.16 -14.12
CA LYS A 75 6.56 21.32 -14.32
C LYS A 75 7.74 21.34 -13.35
#